data_AF-A0A439KLR1-F1
#
_entry.id   AF-A0A439KLR1-F1
#
_cell.length_a   1.000
_cell.length_b   1.000
_cell.length_c   1.000
_cell.angle_alpha   90.00
_cell.angle_beta   90.00
_cell.angle_gamma   90.00
#
_symmetry.space_group_name_H-M   'P 1'
#
loop_
_entity.id
_entity.type
_entity.pdbx_description
1 polymer ?
#
loop_
_entity_poly.entity_id
_entity_poly.type
_entity_poly.pdbx_seq_one_letter_code
_entity_poly.pdbx_strand_id
1 'polypeptide(L)'
;ADVVMPQDLRRYVKVPAISTGKRQILTARPTPAFKRYQVLLDGRIKAIEMRDRPPEPGDDILLSVITDGRHAAIDLRLVDPDNDNEPDNKLNLLVSNAFRIWKETEANTYVRPDGKPFELPGAAQMIFSDLGTISVEKTRGFSAYRWIRDELVRMGVPPSEIAFVQDFRKSEAKQRLFGDVRAGKIRFLIGSSDTMGTGVNAQLRLKALHHLDVPWLPSQIEQREGRIVRQGNQHDEVDIFAYATEGSLDATMWQNNERKARFIAAALSGDTSIRRLDDLGEGQANQFAMAKAIASGDRRLMQKAGLE
;
A
#
# COMPACT_ATOMS: atom_id res chain seq x y z
N ALA A 1 31.52 3.07 11.00
CA ALA A 1 30.90 2.12 10.06
C ALA A 1 30.58 2.92 8.80
N ASP A 2 31.18 2.59 7.66
CA ASP A 2 30.87 3.22 6.37
C ASP A 2 29.50 2.72 5.89
N VAL A 3 28.43 3.32 6.40
CA VAL A 3 27.08 3.09 5.89
C VAL A 3 26.85 4.10 4.77
N VAL A 4 26.89 3.62 3.52
CA VAL A 4 26.54 4.43 2.36
C VAL A 4 25.03 4.63 2.35
N MET A 5 24.58 5.87 2.48
CA MET A 5 23.15 6.18 2.47
C MET A 5 22.62 6.25 1.04
N PRO A 6 21.31 6.04 0.81
CA PRO A 6 20.72 6.19 -0.52
C PRO A 6 20.98 7.55 -1.18
N GLN A 7 21.16 8.60 -0.37
CA GLN A 7 21.50 9.95 -0.84
C GLN A 7 22.92 10.04 -1.41
N ASP A 8 23.86 9.26 -0.87
CA ASP A 8 25.25 9.22 -1.33
C ASP A 8 25.35 8.51 -2.69
N LEU A 9 24.53 7.47 -2.89
CA LEU A 9 24.45 6.72 -4.14
C LEU A 9 23.92 7.56 -5.31
N ARG A 10 23.08 8.57 -5.06
CA ARG A 10 22.53 9.45 -6.12
C ARG A 10 23.61 10.23 -6.87
N ARG A 11 24.82 10.37 -6.31
CA ARG A 11 25.97 10.99 -6.99
C ARG A 11 26.58 10.08 -8.06
N TYR A 12 26.33 8.78 -8.00
CA TYR A 12 26.96 7.76 -8.84
C TYR A 12 25.99 7.05 -9.78
N VAL A 13 24.67 7.08 -9.51
CA VAL A 13 23.64 6.44 -10.34
C VAL A 13 22.48 7.37 -10.66
N LYS A 14 22.04 7.38 -11.93
CA LYS A 14 20.80 8.06 -12.34
C LYS A 14 19.59 7.24 -11.87
N VAL A 15 18.77 7.86 -11.03
CA VAL A 15 17.46 7.35 -10.58
C VAL A 15 16.41 8.42 -10.84
N PRO A 16 15.13 8.05 -11.09
CA PRO A 16 14.08 9.04 -11.31
C PRO A 16 13.84 9.87 -10.04
N ALA A 17 13.47 11.13 -10.22
CA ALA A 17 12.93 11.96 -9.16
C ALA A 17 11.48 11.55 -8.84
N ILE A 18 11.03 11.78 -7.61
CA ILE A 18 9.60 11.73 -7.30
C ILE A 18 9.01 13.07 -7.73
N SER A 19 7.96 13.08 -8.55
CA SER A 19 7.35 14.28 -9.15
C SER A 19 7.07 15.41 -8.13
N THR A 20 6.56 15.04 -6.95
CA THR A 20 6.26 15.95 -5.83
C THR A 20 7.34 15.99 -4.76
N GLY A 21 8.51 15.40 -5.02
CA GLY A 21 9.63 15.24 -4.07
C GLY A 21 9.41 14.18 -2.98
N LYS A 22 8.16 13.81 -2.70
CA LYS A 22 7.76 12.79 -1.70
C LYS A 22 6.47 12.09 -2.13
N ARG A 23 6.12 11.00 -1.44
CA ARG A 23 4.84 10.28 -1.66
C ARG A 23 3.64 11.23 -1.55
N GLN A 24 2.65 11.04 -2.41
CA GLN A 24 1.40 11.79 -2.45
C GLN A 24 0.33 11.00 -1.69
N ILE A 25 -0.31 11.61 -0.70
CA ILE A 25 -1.41 10.97 0.06
C ILE A 25 -2.73 11.41 -0.55
N LEU A 26 -3.47 10.47 -1.15
CA LEU A 26 -4.81 10.67 -1.68
C LEU A 26 -5.83 10.18 -0.67
N THR A 27 -6.74 11.06 -0.24
CA THR A 27 -7.72 10.77 0.80
C THR A 27 -9.12 10.57 0.23
N ALA A 28 -9.75 9.46 0.59
CA ALA A 28 -11.18 9.21 0.37
C ALA A 28 -11.98 9.66 1.58
N ARG A 29 -13.13 10.29 1.34
CA ARG A 29 -14.03 10.71 2.42
C ARG A 29 -14.77 9.49 2.99
N PRO A 30 -14.94 9.40 4.32
CA PRO A 30 -15.67 8.30 4.93
C PRO A 30 -17.14 8.40 4.55
N THR A 31 -17.67 7.30 4.03
CA THR A 31 -19.07 7.16 3.70
C THR A 31 -19.94 7.05 4.96
N PRO A 32 -21.25 7.27 4.85
CA PRO A 32 -22.17 7.01 5.96
C PRO A 32 -22.12 5.56 6.45
N ALA A 33 -21.95 4.58 5.56
CA ALA A 33 -21.84 3.17 5.93
C ALA A 33 -20.55 2.89 6.71
N PHE A 34 -19.43 3.49 6.29
CA PHE A 34 -18.16 3.33 7.01
C PHE A 34 -18.25 3.89 8.42
N LYS A 35 -18.85 5.08 8.60
CA LYS A 35 -19.08 5.65 9.93
C LYS A 35 -19.98 4.79 10.81
N ARG A 36 -21.02 4.16 10.25
CA ARG A 36 -21.86 3.19 10.99
C ARG A 36 -21.04 1.97 11.42
N TYR A 37 -20.17 1.48 10.54
CA TYR A 37 -19.28 0.37 10.88
C TYR A 37 -18.29 0.74 12.00
N GLN A 38 -17.77 1.99 12.03
CA GLN A 38 -16.94 2.47 13.14
C GLN A 38 -17.66 2.42 14.49
N VAL A 39 -18.95 2.75 14.54
CA VAL A 39 -19.78 2.62 15.75
C VAL A 39 -19.92 1.14 16.17
N LEU A 40 -20.04 0.22 15.21
CA LEU A 40 -20.06 -1.21 15.51
C LEU A 40 -18.71 -1.69 16.09
N LEU A 41 -17.59 -1.20 15.57
CA LEU A 41 -16.26 -1.48 16.12
C LEU A 41 -16.10 -0.92 17.53
N ASP A 42 -16.65 0.25 17.84
CA ASP A 42 -16.68 0.81 19.21
C ASP A 42 -17.37 -0.14 20.20
N GLY A 43 -18.51 -0.70 19.80
CA GLY A 43 -19.23 -1.70 20.58
C GLY A 43 -18.40 -2.96 20.84
N ARG A 44 -17.69 -3.47 19.83
CA ARG A 44 -16.78 -4.63 19.96
C ARG A 44 -15.65 -4.34 20.94
N ILE A 45 -15.05 -3.15 20.87
CA ILE A 45 -13.96 -2.73 21.79
C ILE A 45 -14.46 -2.68 23.23
N LYS A 46 -15.62 -2.06 23.47
CA LYS A 46 -16.25 -2.00 24.81
C LYS A 46 -16.53 -3.38 25.38
N ALA A 47 -17.02 -4.31 24.56
CA ALA A 47 -17.24 -5.69 24.99
C ALA A 47 -15.93 -6.40 25.37
N ILE A 48 -14.85 -6.18 24.61
CA ILE A 48 -13.51 -6.70 24.91
C ILE A 48 -12.96 -6.08 26.20
N GLU A 49 -13.18 -4.79 26.45
CA GLU A 49 -12.77 -4.10 27.68
C GLU A 49 -13.48 -4.62 28.93
N MET A 50 -14.77 -4.96 28.81
CA MET A 50 -15.57 -5.49 29.91
C MET A 50 -15.33 -6.97 30.19
N ARG A 51 -14.58 -7.68 29.33
CA ARG A 51 -14.29 -9.10 29.53
C ARG A 51 -13.34 -9.28 30.72
N ASP A 52 -13.80 -10.00 31.74
CA ASP A 52 -13.08 -10.26 32.99
C ASP A 52 -12.22 -11.55 32.96
N ARG A 53 -12.23 -12.27 31.84
CA ARG A 53 -11.42 -13.47 31.60
C ARG A 53 -10.42 -13.30 30.44
N PRO A 54 -9.34 -14.11 30.41
CA PRO A 54 -8.46 -14.18 29.24
C PRO A 54 -9.23 -14.55 27.96
N PRO A 55 -8.76 -14.09 26.78
CA PRO A 55 -9.34 -14.46 25.49
C PRO A 55 -9.17 -15.97 25.21
N GLU A 56 -10.23 -16.59 24.70
CA GLU A 56 -10.26 -17.99 24.26
C GLU A 56 -10.40 -18.09 22.73
N PRO A 57 -10.04 -19.23 22.09
CA PRO A 57 -10.22 -19.41 20.66
C PRO A 57 -11.67 -19.15 20.22
N GLY A 58 -11.84 -18.25 19.25
CA GLY A 58 -13.15 -17.82 18.76
C GLY A 58 -13.66 -16.52 19.39
N ASP A 59 -13.07 -16.09 20.50
CA ASP A 59 -13.37 -14.76 21.04
C ASP A 59 -12.87 -13.66 20.10
N ASP A 60 -13.60 -12.55 20.13
CA ASP A 60 -13.09 -11.32 19.57
C ASP A 60 -11.95 -10.73 20.42
N ILE A 61 -10.98 -10.13 19.74
CA ILE A 61 -9.80 -9.52 20.35
C ILE A 61 -9.47 -8.22 19.62
N LEU A 62 -8.72 -7.32 20.27
CA LEU A 62 -8.37 -6.01 19.70
C LEU A 62 -7.69 -6.14 18.34
N LEU A 63 -6.82 -7.13 18.15
CA LEU A 63 -6.16 -7.36 16.87
C LEU A 63 -7.14 -7.70 15.74
N SER A 64 -8.22 -8.42 16.05
CA SER A 64 -9.29 -8.72 15.09
C SER A 64 -10.06 -7.46 14.73
N VAL A 65 -10.43 -6.64 15.72
CA VAL A 65 -11.05 -5.32 15.51
C VAL A 65 -10.16 -4.41 14.66
N ILE A 66 -8.86 -4.36 14.93
CA ILE A 66 -7.90 -3.54 14.17
C ILE A 66 -7.81 -4.05 12.73
N THR A 67 -7.67 -5.36 12.55
CA THR A 67 -7.65 -6.00 11.23
C THR A 67 -8.91 -5.66 10.44
N ASP A 68 -10.09 -5.79 11.03
CA ASP A 68 -11.36 -5.49 10.38
C ASP A 68 -11.49 -4.00 10.07
N GLY A 69 -11.08 -3.12 10.98
CA GLY A 69 -11.06 -1.67 10.73
C GLY A 69 -10.18 -1.29 9.55
N ARG A 70 -9.03 -1.93 9.38
CA ARG A 70 -8.14 -1.72 8.22
C ARG A 70 -8.74 -2.25 6.92
N HIS A 71 -9.44 -3.39 6.96
CA HIS A 71 -10.18 -3.92 5.81
C HIS A 71 -11.32 -2.97 5.41
N ALA A 72 -12.15 -2.55 6.37
CA ALA A 72 -13.23 -1.60 6.18
C ALA A 72 -12.75 -0.26 5.60
N ALA A 73 -11.55 0.19 5.98
CA ALA A 73 -10.96 1.41 5.45
C ALA A 73 -10.62 1.31 3.96
N ILE A 74 -10.38 0.09 3.43
CA ILE A 74 -10.21 -0.16 1.99
C ILE A 74 -11.57 -0.18 1.30
N ASP A 75 -12.44 -1.08 1.76
CA ASP A 75 -13.77 -1.30 1.21
C ASP A 75 -14.61 -2.07 2.24
N LEU A 76 -15.83 -1.62 2.51
CA LEU A 76 -16.70 -2.29 3.49
C LEU A 76 -17.05 -3.73 3.10
N ARG A 77 -17.01 -4.09 1.82
CA ARG A 77 -17.25 -5.48 1.37
C ARG A 77 -16.26 -6.49 1.91
N LEU A 78 -15.11 -6.03 2.42
CA LEU A 78 -14.15 -6.90 3.10
C LEU A 78 -14.60 -7.30 4.51
N VAL A 79 -15.56 -6.61 5.10
CA VAL A 79 -16.08 -6.88 6.46
C VAL A 79 -17.60 -7.14 6.48
N ASP A 80 -18.29 -6.71 5.43
CA ASP A 80 -19.72 -6.84 5.23
C ASP A 80 -19.97 -7.21 3.76
N PRO A 81 -19.97 -8.51 3.41
CA PRO A 81 -20.04 -8.97 2.02
C PRO A 81 -21.33 -8.57 1.29
N ASP A 82 -22.39 -8.30 2.04
CA ASP A 82 -23.70 -7.89 1.51
C ASP A 82 -23.76 -6.37 1.23
N ASN A 83 -22.71 -5.61 1.58
CA ASN A 83 -22.66 -4.19 1.31
C ASN A 83 -22.41 -3.91 -0.19
N ASP A 84 -23.09 -2.89 -0.72
CA ASP A 84 -22.87 -2.46 -2.10
C ASP A 84 -21.51 -1.77 -2.30
N ASN A 85 -21.08 -1.63 -3.55
CA ASN A 85 -19.92 -0.81 -3.87
C ASN A 85 -20.17 0.66 -3.50
N GLU A 86 -19.20 1.26 -2.81
CA GLU A 86 -19.20 2.66 -2.43
C GLU A 86 -18.34 3.47 -3.42
N PRO A 87 -18.94 4.28 -4.33
CA PRO A 87 -18.21 4.85 -5.47
C PRO A 87 -17.00 5.71 -5.10
N ASP A 88 -17.09 6.44 -3.98
CA ASP A 88 -16.06 7.38 -3.54
C ASP A 88 -15.08 6.78 -2.51
N ASN A 89 -15.11 5.46 -2.31
CA ASN A 89 -14.23 4.80 -1.35
C ASN A 89 -12.75 4.78 -1.81
N LYS A 90 -11.87 4.42 -0.88
CA LYS A 90 -10.42 4.38 -1.10
C LYS A 90 -10.02 3.50 -2.28
N LEU A 91 -10.67 2.35 -2.43
CA LEU A 91 -10.38 1.39 -3.49
C LEU A 91 -10.71 1.96 -4.88
N ASN A 92 -11.87 2.60 -5.03
CA ASN A 92 -12.30 3.22 -6.29
C ASN A 92 -11.50 4.49 -6.63
N LEU A 93 -11.06 5.25 -5.62
CA LEU A 93 -10.12 6.35 -5.80
C LEU A 93 -8.78 5.86 -6.38
N LEU A 94 -8.28 4.70 -5.90
CA LEU A 94 -7.09 4.07 -6.46
C LEU A 94 -7.28 3.67 -7.91
N VAL A 95 -8.36 2.94 -8.21
CA VAL A 95 -8.67 2.48 -9.58
C VAL A 95 -8.75 3.66 -10.54
N SER A 96 -9.47 4.73 -10.17
CA SER A 96 -9.63 5.92 -10.99
C SER A 96 -8.30 6.61 -11.30
N ASN A 97 -7.43 6.75 -10.29
CA ASN A 97 -6.11 7.35 -10.49
C ASN A 97 -5.18 6.48 -11.34
N ALA A 98 -5.20 5.16 -11.11
CA ALA A 98 -4.39 4.21 -11.87
C ALA A 98 -4.83 4.15 -13.34
N PHE A 99 -6.14 4.22 -13.61
CA PHE A 99 -6.68 4.34 -14.96
C PHE A 99 -6.27 5.65 -15.65
N ARG A 100 -6.36 6.77 -14.94
CA ARG A 100 -5.94 8.09 -15.44
C ARG A 100 -4.48 8.05 -15.93
N ILE A 101 -3.56 7.53 -15.11
CA ILE A 101 -2.14 7.42 -15.47
C ILE A 101 -1.93 6.47 -16.65
N TRP A 102 -2.68 5.38 -16.71
CA TRP A 102 -2.61 4.45 -17.84
C TRP A 102 -3.01 5.13 -19.16
N LYS A 103 -4.05 5.96 -19.15
CA LYS A 103 -4.44 6.79 -20.30
C LYS A 103 -3.40 7.83 -20.66
N GLU A 104 -2.95 8.62 -19.69
CA GLU A 104 -1.95 9.69 -19.92
C GLU A 104 -0.62 9.17 -20.47
N THR A 105 -0.29 7.91 -20.20
CA THR A 105 0.99 7.30 -20.58
C THR A 105 0.89 6.31 -21.73
N GLU A 106 -0.28 6.17 -22.38
CA GLU A 106 -0.53 5.14 -23.39
C GLU A 106 0.41 5.24 -24.61
N ALA A 107 0.80 6.46 -24.99
CA ALA A 107 1.68 6.73 -26.12
C ALA A 107 3.18 6.73 -25.77
N ASN A 108 3.56 6.56 -24.48
CA ASN A 108 4.96 6.61 -24.08
C ASN A 108 5.76 5.47 -24.70
N THR A 109 6.86 5.79 -25.36
CA THR A 109 7.76 4.81 -25.99
C THR A 109 8.99 4.57 -25.13
N TYR A 110 9.53 3.35 -25.19
CA TYR A 110 10.67 2.93 -24.40
C TYR A 110 11.69 2.21 -25.27
N VAL A 111 12.97 2.27 -24.87
CA VAL A 111 14.07 1.61 -25.59
C VAL A 111 14.58 0.40 -24.84
N ARG A 112 15.04 -0.61 -25.58
CA ARG A 112 15.75 -1.77 -25.05
C ARG A 112 17.21 -1.40 -24.71
N PRO A 113 17.92 -2.25 -23.94
CA PRO A 113 19.35 -2.07 -23.70
C PRO A 113 20.21 -2.04 -24.97
N ASP A 114 19.75 -2.63 -26.08
CA ASP A 114 20.41 -2.59 -27.39
C ASP A 114 20.12 -1.31 -28.19
N GLY A 115 19.41 -0.33 -27.60
CA GLY A 115 19.06 0.95 -28.20
C GLY A 115 17.84 0.92 -29.12
N LYS A 116 17.27 -0.26 -29.42
CA LYS A 116 16.08 -0.35 -30.28
C LYS A 116 14.80 -0.09 -29.50
N PRO A 117 13.77 0.53 -30.10
CA PRO A 117 12.49 0.69 -29.42
C PRO A 117 11.86 -0.67 -29.09
N PHE A 118 11.09 -0.71 -28.00
CA PHE A 118 10.11 -1.77 -27.78
C PHE A 118 8.94 -1.59 -28.75
N GLU A 119 8.32 -2.70 -29.15
CA GLU A 119 7.17 -2.68 -30.07
C GLU A 119 5.92 -2.05 -29.42
N LEU A 120 5.67 -2.35 -28.15
CA LEU A 120 4.51 -1.85 -27.42
C LEU A 120 4.86 -0.57 -26.64
N PRO A 121 4.09 0.52 -26.83
CA PRO A 121 4.17 1.71 -25.99
C PRO A 121 3.49 1.46 -24.63
N GLY A 122 3.37 2.50 -23.83
CA GLY A 122 2.62 2.45 -22.58
C GLY A 122 3.52 2.24 -21.37
N ALA A 123 3.35 3.10 -20.36
CA ALA A 123 3.97 2.91 -19.06
C ALA A 123 3.32 1.77 -18.27
N ALA A 124 4.08 1.23 -17.32
CA ALA A 124 3.60 0.27 -16.35
C ALA A 124 3.42 0.90 -14.96
N GLN A 125 2.59 0.28 -14.14
CA GLN A 125 2.25 0.69 -12.78
C GLN A 125 2.30 -0.51 -11.83
N MET A 126 2.70 -0.27 -10.59
CA MET A 126 2.68 -1.27 -9.52
C MET A 126 1.66 -0.89 -8.45
N ILE A 127 0.80 -1.83 -8.08
CA ILE A 127 -0.18 -1.66 -7.01
C ILE A 127 0.15 -2.65 -5.90
N PHE A 128 0.52 -2.12 -4.74
CA PHE A 128 0.80 -2.86 -3.53
C PHE A 128 -0.40 -2.90 -2.61
N SER A 129 -0.76 -4.10 -2.15
CA SER A 129 -1.76 -4.31 -1.12
C SER A 129 -1.44 -5.57 -0.31
N ASP A 130 -1.27 -5.46 1.00
CA ASP A 130 -1.10 -6.64 1.88
C ASP A 130 -2.47 -7.16 2.36
N LEU A 131 -3.47 -6.29 2.37
CA LEU A 131 -4.88 -6.62 2.66
C LEU A 131 -5.69 -6.81 1.37
N GLY A 132 -6.89 -7.37 1.49
CA GLY A 132 -7.82 -7.54 0.35
C GLY A 132 -7.29 -8.41 -0.80
N THR A 133 -6.31 -9.29 -0.51
CA THR A 133 -5.69 -10.20 -1.49
C THR A 133 -6.69 -11.20 -2.09
N ILE A 134 -6.25 -12.03 -3.04
CA ILE A 134 -7.12 -13.09 -3.59
C ILE A 134 -7.44 -14.16 -2.53
N SER A 135 -6.52 -14.44 -1.61
CA SER A 135 -6.72 -15.51 -0.62
C SER A 135 -7.80 -15.18 0.41
N VAL A 136 -8.03 -13.90 0.70
CA VAL A 136 -9.05 -13.48 1.69
C VAL A 136 -10.48 -13.57 1.13
N GLU A 137 -10.65 -13.70 -0.18
CA GLU A 137 -11.96 -13.87 -0.81
C GLU A 137 -12.72 -15.08 -0.25
N LYS A 138 -12.00 -16.17 0.05
CA LYS A 138 -12.61 -17.39 0.60
C LYS A 138 -13.26 -17.18 1.97
N THR A 139 -12.73 -16.25 2.78
CA THR A 139 -13.20 -16.01 4.14
C THR A 139 -14.06 -14.75 4.24
N ARG A 140 -13.88 -13.78 3.34
CA ARG A 140 -14.55 -12.47 3.37
C ARG A 140 -15.50 -12.24 2.20
N GLY A 141 -15.63 -13.17 1.25
CA GLY A 141 -16.52 -13.04 0.08
C GLY A 141 -16.09 -12.00 -0.96
N PHE A 142 -15.03 -11.23 -0.71
CA PHE A 142 -14.60 -10.13 -1.56
C PHE A 142 -13.06 -10.05 -1.67
N SER A 143 -12.57 -9.62 -2.83
CA SER A 143 -11.15 -9.36 -3.08
C SER A 143 -10.94 -8.02 -3.76
N ALA A 144 -10.16 -7.14 -3.12
CA ALA A 144 -9.75 -5.86 -3.69
C ALA A 144 -8.96 -6.06 -4.98
N TYR A 145 -8.18 -7.14 -5.10
CA TYR A 145 -7.40 -7.46 -6.30
C TYR A 145 -8.30 -7.72 -7.51
N ARG A 146 -9.34 -8.55 -7.32
CA ARG A 146 -10.30 -8.82 -8.39
C ARG A 146 -11.07 -7.58 -8.76
N TRP A 147 -11.53 -6.83 -7.75
CA TRP A 147 -12.23 -5.57 -7.98
C TRP A 147 -11.40 -4.58 -8.80
N ILE A 148 -10.12 -4.37 -8.46
CA ILE A 148 -9.22 -3.50 -9.24
C ILE A 148 -9.14 -3.96 -10.70
N ARG A 149 -8.92 -5.26 -10.93
CA ARG A 149 -8.85 -5.82 -12.29
C ARG A 149 -10.16 -5.59 -13.03
N ASP A 150 -11.28 -5.96 -12.42
CA ASP A 150 -12.60 -5.95 -13.06
C ASP A 150 -13.04 -4.53 -13.40
N GLU A 151 -12.79 -3.57 -12.52
CA GLU A 151 -13.08 -2.16 -12.77
C GLU A 151 -12.16 -1.55 -13.83
N LEU A 152 -10.85 -1.84 -13.81
CA LEU A 152 -9.94 -1.40 -14.87
C LEU A 152 -10.38 -1.95 -16.24
N VAL A 153 -10.80 -3.23 -16.29
CA VAL A 153 -11.33 -3.84 -17.51
C VAL A 153 -12.63 -3.17 -17.94
N ARG A 154 -13.55 -2.89 -17.00
CA ARG A 154 -14.79 -2.16 -17.26
C ARG A 154 -14.54 -0.76 -17.85
N MET A 155 -13.45 -0.11 -17.43
CA MET A 155 -13.01 1.19 -17.95
C MET A 155 -12.25 1.11 -19.29
N GLY A 156 -11.99 -0.09 -19.81
CA GLY A 156 -11.40 -0.33 -21.14
C GLY A 156 -9.94 -0.74 -21.13
N VAL A 157 -9.34 -1.06 -19.98
CA VAL A 157 -8.00 -1.67 -19.93
C VAL A 157 -8.08 -3.12 -20.41
N PRO A 158 -7.25 -3.56 -21.37
CA PRO A 158 -7.24 -4.95 -21.79
C PRO A 158 -6.90 -5.88 -20.62
N PRO A 159 -7.65 -6.98 -20.37
CA PRO A 159 -7.34 -7.91 -19.28
C PRO A 159 -5.91 -8.47 -19.35
N SER A 160 -5.37 -8.62 -20.56
CA SER A 160 -4.01 -9.08 -20.81
C SER A 160 -2.92 -8.14 -20.27
N GLU A 161 -3.25 -6.88 -19.97
CA GLU A 161 -2.30 -5.91 -19.41
C GLU A 161 -2.21 -5.96 -17.88
N ILE A 162 -3.05 -6.77 -17.21
CA ILE A 162 -3.15 -6.84 -15.76
C ILE A 162 -2.65 -8.19 -15.28
N ALA A 163 -1.70 -8.21 -14.34
CA ALA A 163 -1.16 -9.44 -13.80
C ALA A 163 -1.08 -9.41 -12.26
N PHE A 164 -1.43 -10.54 -11.64
CA PHE A 164 -1.25 -10.80 -10.22
C PHE A 164 0.05 -11.55 -9.98
N VAL A 165 0.95 -11.00 -9.17
CA VAL A 165 2.28 -11.61 -8.95
C VAL A 165 2.16 -12.98 -8.27
N GLN A 166 1.17 -13.19 -7.40
CA GLN A 166 0.95 -14.46 -6.70
C GLN A 166 0.67 -15.66 -7.63
N ASP A 167 0.22 -15.42 -8.87
CA ASP A 167 -0.06 -16.49 -9.84
C ASP A 167 1.24 -17.05 -10.43
N PHE A 168 2.36 -16.34 -10.27
CA PHE A 168 3.67 -16.70 -10.81
C PHE A 168 4.62 -17.11 -9.67
N ARG A 169 4.51 -18.36 -9.20
CA ARG A 169 5.29 -18.84 -8.04
C ARG A 169 6.73 -19.21 -8.37
N LYS A 170 6.95 -19.84 -9.53
CA LYS A 170 8.30 -20.30 -9.96
C LYS A 170 9.16 -19.12 -10.40
N SER A 171 10.45 -19.15 -10.09
CA SER A 171 11.41 -18.09 -10.43
C SER A 171 11.39 -17.74 -11.92
N GLU A 172 11.43 -18.75 -12.80
CA GLU A 172 11.34 -18.58 -14.26
C GLU A 172 10.04 -17.88 -14.70
N ALA A 173 8.91 -18.23 -14.07
CA ALA A 173 7.62 -17.62 -14.37
C ALA A 173 7.59 -16.14 -13.96
N LYS A 174 8.17 -15.79 -12.80
CA LYS A 174 8.34 -14.39 -12.37
C LYS A 174 9.26 -13.62 -13.32
N GLN A 175 10.37 -14.21 -13.74
CA GLN A 175 11.28 -13.58 -14.70
C GLN A 175 10.60 -13.28 -16.04
N ARG A 176 9.78 -14.22 -16.55
CA ARG A 176 8.96 -13.99 -17.75
C ARG A 176 7.96 -12.85 -17.54
N LEU A 177 7.22 -12.86 -16.43
CA LEU A 177 6.29 -11.79 -16.07
C LEU A 177 6.97 -10.41 -16.07
N PHE A 178 8.15 -10.27 -15.46
CA PHE A 178 8.89 -9.01 -15.46
C PHE A 178 9.46 -8.66 -16.85
N GLY A 179 9.79 -9.66 -17.67
CA GLY A 179 10.03 -9.49 -19.10
C GLY A 179 8.84 -8.88 -19.83
N ASP A 180 7.64 -9.40 -19.59
CA ASP A 180 6.40 -8.92 -20.21
C ASP A 180 6.03 -7.51 -19.74
N VAL A 181 6.30 -7.15 -18.48
CA VAL A 181 6.18 -5.76 -17.99
C VAL A 181 7.14 -4.85 -18.76
N ARG A 182 8.42 -5.22 -18.87
CA ARG A 182 9.41 -4.42 -19.61
C ARG A 182 9.08 -4.30 -21.09
N ALA A 183 8.44 -5.31 -21.67
CA ALA A 183 8.01 -5.33 -23.06
C ALA A 183 6.72 -4.53 -23.31
N GLY A 184 6.01 -4.10 -22.26
CA GLY A 184 4.74 -3.35 -22.37
C GLY A 184 3.50 -4.23 -22.48
N LYS A 185 3.64 -5.56 -22.42
CA LYS A 185 2.49 -6.47 -22.45
C LYS A 185 1.69 -6.42 -21.15
N ILE A 186 2.37 -6.26 -20.02
CA ILE A 186 1.75 -6.03 -18.71
C ILE A 186 1.98 -4.57 -18.31
N ARG A 187 0.90 -3.84 -18.07
CA ARG A 187 0.92 -2.44 -17.64
C ARG A 187 0.44 -2.24 -16.21
N PHE A 188 -0.21 -3.24 -15.61
CA PHE A 188 -0.56 -3.25 -14.19
C PHE A 188 -0.02 -4.52 -13.52
N LEU A 189 0.84 -4.33 -12.53
CA LEU A 189 1.34 -5.40 -11.69
C LEU A 189 0.79 -5.25 -10.27
N ILE A 190 0.01 -6.22 -9.82
CA ILE A 190 -0.67 -6.16 -8.51
C ILE A 190 -0.12 -7.28 -7.62
N GLY A 191 0.23 -6.95 -6.38
CA GLY A 191 0.90 -7.88 -5.47
C GLY A 191 1.04 -7.33 -4.05
N SER A 192 1.38 -8.22 -3.13
CA SER A 192 1.67 -7.88 -1.74
C SER A 192 3.16 -7.54 -1.55
N SER A 193 3.51 -6.96 -0.41
CA SER A 193 4.88 -6.80 0.06
C SER A 193 5.63 -8.13 -0.02
N ASP A 194 5.04 -9.23 0.43
CA ASP A 194 5.72 -10.53 0.47
C ASP A 194 5.98 -11.10 -0.93
N THR A 195 5.04 -10.93 -1.85
CA THR A 195 5.15 -11.49 -3.21
C THR A 195 6.06 -10.68 -4.12
N MET A 196 6.19 -9.37 -3.85
CA MET A 196 7.01 -8.40 -4.62
C MET A 196 8.25 -7.88 -3.85
N GLY A 197 8.50 -8.41 -2.65
CA GLY A 197 9.46 -7.90 -1.65
C GLY A 197 10.94 -8.10 -1.97
N THR A 198 11.28 -9.01 -2.90
CA THR A 198 12.67 -9.19 -3.38
C THR A 198 12.73 -9.56 -4.87
N GLY A 199 13.82 -9.17 -5.55
CA GLY A 199 14.16 -9.72 -6.88
C GLY A 199 13.32 -9.28 -8.09
N VAL A 200 12.47 -8.25 -7.95
CA VAL A 200 11.66 -7.73 -9.07
C VAL A 200 12.50 -6.80 -9.96
N ASN A 201 12.61 -7.11 -11.25
CA ASN A 201 13.29 -6.28 -12.26
C ASN A 201 12.29 -5.83 -13.33
N ALA A 202 11.40 -4.91 -12.96
CA ALA A 202 10.32 -4.39 -13.79
C ALA A 202 10.35 -2.86 -13.92
N GLN A 203 11.38 -2.19 -13.39
CA GLN A 203 11.46 -0.73 -13.23
C GLN A 203 11.54 0.07 -14.53
N LEU A 204 11.94 -0.55 -15.65
CA LEU A 204 12.31 0.14 -16.89
C LEU A 204 11.30 1.20 -17.35
N ARG A 205 10.01 0.86 -17.26
CA ARG A 205 8.89 1.72 -17.69
C ARG A 205 7.88 1.98 -16.58
N LEU A 206 8.26 1.84 -15.31
CA LEU A 206 7.35 2.11 -14.20
C LEU A 206 7.16 3.61 -14.03
N LYS A 207 5.94 4.10 -14.25
CA LYS A 207 5.60 5.52 -14.04
C LYS A 207 4.99 5.78 -12.67
N ALA A 208 4.20 4.84 -12.14
CA ALA A 208 3.54 5.03 -10.86
C ALA A 208 3.58 3.78 -9.96
N LEU A 209 3.66 4.04 -8.65
CA LEU A 209 3.53 3.04 -7.60
C LEU A 209 2.41 3.45 -6.65
N HIS A 210 1.56 2.50 -6.30
CA HIS A 210 0.38 2.72 -5.47
C HIS A 210 0.46 1.85 -4.21
N HIS A 211 0.31 2.46 -3.04
CA HIS A 211 0.08 1.77 -1.77
C HIS A 211 -1.41 1.84 -1.43
N LEU A 212 -2.15 0.76 -1.69
CA LEU A 212 -3.56 0.68 -1.29
C LEU A 212 -3.71 0.65 0.23
N ASP A 213 -2.75 0.01 0.90
CA ASP A 213 -2.69 -0.12 2.34
C ASP A 213 -1.30 0.18 2.91
N VAL A 214 -1.28 0.52 4.19
CA VAL A 214 -0.07 0.86 4.92
C VAL A 214 0.50 -0.41 5.57
N PRO A 215 1.72 -0.85 5.22
CA PRO A 215 2.37 -1.95 5.93
C PRO A 215 2.78 -1.50 7.34
N TRP A 216 3.04 -2.47 8.22
CA TRP A 216 3.46 -2.20 9.61
C TRP A 216 4.92 -1.75 9.72
N LEU A 217 5.75 -2.19 8.78
CA LEU A 217 7.21 -2.01 8.83
C LEU A 217 7.67 -0.95 7.82
N PRO A 218 8.47 0.04 8.25
CA PRO A 218 9.05 1.03 7.34
C PRO A 218 9.93 0.41 6.25
N SER A 219 10.62 -0.70 6.55
CA SER A 219 11.47 -1.41 5.59
C SER A 219 10.66 -1.97 4.42
N GLN A 220 9.40 -2.37 4.64
CA GLN A 220 8.53 -2.80 3.55
C GLN A 220 8.20 -1.62 2.64
N ILE A 221 7.91 -0.44 3.19
CA ILE A 221 7.67 0.78 2.40
C ILE A 221 8.90 1.12 1.54
N GLU A 222 10.09 1.14 2.16
CA GLU A 222 11.34 1.41 1.46
C GLU A 222 11.61 0.39 0.34
N GLN A 223 11.38 -0.90 0.60
CA GLN A 223 11.53 -1.95 -0.40
C GLN A 223 10.54 -1.80 -1.57
N ARG A 224 9.28 -1.43 -1.27
CA ARG A 224 8.24 -1.16 -2.27
C ARG A 224 8.64 0.05 -3.12
N GLU A 225 8.90 1.21 -2.51
CA GLU A 225 9.27 2.45 -3.21
C GLU A 225 10.60 2.32 -3.98
N GLY A 226 11.55 1.53 -3.47
CA GLY A 226 12.78 1.16 -4.16
C GLY A 226 12.58 0.31 -5.43
N ARG A 227 11.35 -0.13 -5.75
CA ARG A 227 11.03 -0.77 -7.03
C ARG A 227 10.89 0.22 -8.17
N ILE A 228 10.42 1.43 -7.86
CA ILE A 228 10.18 2.47 -8.87
C ILE A 228 11.30 3.50 -8.89
N VAL A 229 11.79 3.92 -7.71
CA VAL A 229 12.95 4.81 -7.57
C VAL A 229 14.22 3.98 -7.68
N ARG A 230 14.50 3.53 -8.91
CA ARG A 230 15.59 2.58 -9.18
C ARG A 230 16.29 2.88 -10.49
N GLN A 231 17.58 2.60 -10.54
CA GLN A 231 18.38 2.70 -11.75
C GLN A 231 17.78 1.82 -12.87
N GLY A 232 17.81 2.36 -14.09
CA GLY A 232 17.31 1.69 -15.28
C GLY A 232 15.84 2.00 -15.60
N ASN A 233 15.14 2.75 -14.74
CA ASN A 233 13.87 3.38 -15.11
C ASN A 233 14.15 4.51 -16.13
N GLN A 234 13.37 4.56 -17.23
CA GLN A 234 13.54 5.54 -18.31
C GLN A 234 12.74 6.83 -18.11
N HIS A 235 11.92 6.90 -17.07
CA HIS A 235 11.30 8.15 -16.66
C HIS A 235 12.31 9.04 -15.93
N ASP A 236 12.28 10.35 -16.18
CA ASP A 236 12.99 11.31 -15.34
C ASP A 236 12.25 11.54 -14.01
N GLU A 237 10.91 11.44 -14.03
CA GLU A 237 10.04 11.57 -12.86
C GLU A 237 9.03 10.43 -12.75
N VAL A 238 8.85 9.94 -11.52
CA VAL A 238 7.88 8.90 -11.16
C VAL A 238 6.96 9.38 -10.05
N ASP A 239 5.80 8.73 -9.95
CA ASP A 239 4.77 9.07 -8.97
C ASP A 239 4.61 7.95 -7.93
N ILE A 240 4.52 8.32 -6.66
CA ILE A 240 4.26 7.38 -5.55
C ILE A 240 3.01 7.86 -4.84
N PHE A 241 1.97 7.03 -4.85
CA PHE A 241 0.68 7.32 -4.24
C PHE A 241 0.46 6.43 -3.02
N ALA A 242 0.00 7.03 -1.94
CA ALA A 242 -0.52 6.35 -0.77
C ALA A 242 -2.00 6.72 -0.62
N TYR A 243 -2.85 5.72 -0.41
CA TYR A 243 -4.29 5.93 -0.29
C TYR A 243 -4.71 5.82 1.18
N ALA A 244 -5.61 6.69 1.60
CA ALA A 244 -6.12 6.71 2.97
C ALA A 244 -7.61 7.04 3.02
N THR A 245 -8.34 6.46 3.97
CA THR A 245 -9.71 6.90 4.29
C THR A 245 -9.66 7.88 5.46
N GLU A 246 -10.28 9.06 5.32
CA GLU A 246 -10.28 10.04 6.41
C GLU A 246 -11.01 9.48 7.65
N GLY A 247 -10.47 9.70 8.83
CA GLY A 247 -11.02 9.13 10.07
C GLY A 247 -10.74 7.63 10.23
N SER A 248 -9.93 7.01 9.38
CA SER A 248 -9.44 5.62 9.56
C SER A 248 -7.99 5.59 10.03
N LEU A 249 -7.49 4.44 10.48
CA LEU A 249 -6.09 4.30 10.93
C LEU A 249 -5.02 4.59 9.87
N ASP A 250 -5.37 4.67 8.58
CA ASP A 250 -4.39 4.85 7.50
C ASP A 250 -3.45 6.04 7.77
N ALA A 251 -3.99 7.19 8.19
CA ALA A 251 -3.19 8.39 8.46
C ALA A 251 -2.22 8.20 9.64
N THR A 252 -2.70 7.62 10.75
CA THR A 252 -1.86 7.33 11.92
C THR A 252 -0.77 6.31 11.59
N MET A 253 -1.08 5.28 10.80
CA MET A 253 -0.10 4.28 10.38
C MET A 253 0.99 4.89 9.48
N TRP A 254 0.63 5.80 8.58
CA TRP A 254 1.62 6.52 7.76
C TRP A 254 2.54 7.39 8.63
N GLN A 255 1.97 8.13 9.59
CA GLN A 255 2.74 8.96 10.53
C GLN A 255 3.68 8.12 11.40
N ASN A 256 3.21 6.98 11.92
CA ASN A 256 4.00 6.08 12.74
C ASN A 256 5.18 5.48 11.94
N ASN A 257 4.93 5.09 10.70
CA ASN A 257 5.99 4.61 9.82
C ASN A 257 7.03 5.69 9.52
N GLU A 258 6.61 6.94 9.28
CA GLU A 258 7.53 8.07 9.05
C GLU A 258 8.40 8.36 10.28
N ARG A 259 7.81 8.33 11.49
CA ARG A 259 8.55 8.48 12.75
C ARG A 259 9.60 7.37 12.91
N LYS A 260 9.20 6.11 12.70
CA LYS A 260 10.11 4.95 12.79
C LYS A 260 11.25 5.06 11.77
N ALA A 261 10.94 5.44 10.52
CA ALA A 261 11.95 5.62 9.47
C ALA A 261 12.96 6.73 9.81
N ARG A 262 12.48 7.88 10.32
CA ARG A 262 13.36 9.00 10.71
C ARG A 262 14.31 8.61 11.83
N PHE A 263 13.85 7.83 12.80
CA PHE A 263 14.70 7.32 13.87
C PHE A 263 15.78 6.37 13.32
N ILE A 264 15.39 5.40 12.46
CA ILE A 264 16.33 4.47 11.82
C ILE A 264 17.41 5.25 11.06
N ALA A 265 17.02 6.27 10.28
CA ALA A 265 17.95 7.11 9.56
C ALA A 265 18.93 7.85 10.49
N ALA A 266 18.44 8.42 11.60
CA ALA A 266 19.29 9.11 12.58
C ALA A 266 20.26 8.15 13.30
N ALA A 267 19.79 6.95 13.63
CA ALA A 267 20.63 5.90 14.21
C ALA A 267 21.73 5.45 13.23
N LEU A 268 21.39 5.26 11.95
CA LEU A 268 22.34 4.89 10.90
C LEU A 268 23.34 6.03 10.58
N SER A 269 22.92 7.30 10.69
CA SER A 269 23.79 8.45 10.45
C SER A 269 24.70 8.80 11.64
N GLY A 270 24.60 8.08 12.76
CA GLY A 270 25.36 8.36 13.97
C GLY A 270 24.97 9.66 14.68
N ASP A 271 23.79 10.20 14.38
CA ASP A 271 23.29 11.44 15.00
C ASP A 271 22.79 11.12 16.43
N THR A 272 23.53 11.60 17.43
CA THR A 272 23.26 11.33 18.85
C THR A 272 22.17 12.23 19.46
N SER A 273 21.50 13.07 18.66
CA SER A 273 20.42 13.94 19.12
C SER A 273 19.13 13.18 19.43
N ILE A 274 18.92 11.99 18.86
CA ILE A 274 17.74 11.16 19.08
C ILE A 274 18.07 10.04 20.08
N ARG A 275 17.94 10.33 21.38
CA ARG A 275 18.37 9.41 22.47
C ARG A 275 17.25 8.57 23.09
N ARG A 276 16.00 8.82 22.74
CA ARG A 276 14.84 8.09 23.28
C ARG A 276 13.80 7.84 22.19
N LEU A 277 13.37 6.59 22.12
CA LEU A 277 12.18 6.13 21.42
C LEU A 277 11.26 5.63 22.54
N ASP A 278 10.05 6.15 22.62
CA ASP A 278 9.00 5.37 23.29
C ASP A 278 8.72 4.18 22.38
N ASP A 279 8.92 2.97 22.93
CA ASP A 279 8.68 1.73 22.21
C ASP A 279 7.18 1.63 21.92
N LEU A 280 6.78 2.04 20.71
CA LEU A 280 5.47 1.78 20.11
C LEU A 280 5.32 0.29 19.76
N GLY A 281 5.83 -0.58 20.62
CA GLY A 281 5.77 -2.02 20.50
C GLY A 281 4.32 -2.51 20.54
N GLU A 282 4.15 -3.78 20.25
CA GLU A 282 2.91 -4.55 20.25
C GLU A 282 2.31 -4.71 21.66
N GLY A 283 2.51 -3.75 22.55
CA GLY A 283 1.89 -3.71 23.86
C GLY A 283 0.38 -3.54 23.77
N GLN A 284 -0.33 -4.12 24.73
CA GLN A 284 -1.78 -4.10 24.79
C GLN A 284 -2.34 -2.66 24.79
N ALA A 285 -1.65 -1.71 25.44
CA ALA A 285 -2.02 -0.30 25.49
C ALA A 285 -2.03 0.38 24.10
N ASN A 286 -1.04 0.08 23.26
CA ASN A 286 -0.97 0.59 21.88
C ASN A 286 -2.10 -0.01 21.02
N GLN A 287 -2.38 -1.30 21.18
CA GLN A 287 -3.52 -1.93 20.49
C GLN A 287 -4.87 -1.31 20.89
N PHE A 288 -5.05 -0.98 22.18
CA PHE A 288 -6.25 -0.27 22.65
C PHE A 288 -6.35 1.13 22.05
N ALA A 289 -5.26 1.89 22.04
CA ALA A 289 -5.23 3.22 21.44
C ALA A 289 -5.57 3.17 19.94
N MET A 290 -4.98 2.21 19.20
CA MET A 290 -5.28 2.00 17.79
C MET A 290 -6.74 1.61 17.56
N ALA A 291 -7.29 0.67 18.33
CA ALA A 291 -8.68 0.25 18.19
C ALA A 291 -9.65 1.42 18.45
N LYS A 292 -9.42 2.21 19.53
CA LYS A 292 -10.22 3.41 19.83
C LYS A 292 -10.12 4.48 18.74
N ALA A 293 -8.95 4.64 18.12
CA ALA A 293 -8.78 5.56 17.00
C ALA A 293 -9.61 5.14 15.78
N ILE A 294 -9.73 3.84 15.48
CA ILE A 294 -10.62 3.33 14.41
C ILE A 294 -12.08 3.64 14.73
N ALA A 295 -12.51 3.34 15.95
CA ALA A 295 -13.91 3.42 16.35
C ALA A 295 -14.42 4.87 16.45
N SER A 296 -13.58 5.78 16.92
CA SER A 296 -13.96 7.19 17.09
C SER A 296 -13.88 8.01 15.81
N GLY A 297 -12.98 7.67 14.89
CA GLY A 297 -12.65 8.50 13.72
C GLY A 297 -12.17 9.91 14.07
N ASP A 298 -11.89 10.19 15.34
CA ASP A 298 -11.48 11.50 15.84
C ASP A 298 -10.01 11.73 15.52
N ARG A 299 -9.74 12.76 14.72
CA ARG A 299 -8.40 13.16 14.30
C ARG A 299 -7.46 13.42 15.50
N ARG A 300 -7.97 13.82 16.67
CA ARG A 300 -7.17 14.02 17.90
C ARG A 300 -6.75 12.69 18.52
N LEU A 301 -7.68 11.73 18.63
CA LEU A 301 -7.37 10.39 19.15
C LEU A 301 -6.46 9.63 18.19
N MET A 302 -6.63 9.84 16.88
CA MET A 302 -5.74 9.31 15.85
C MET A 302 -4.32 9.89 15.93
N GLN A 303 -4.18 11.19 16.23
CA GLN A 303 -2.86 11.79 16.49
C GLN A 303 -2.26 11.25 17.78
N LYS A 304 -3.07 11.12 18.84
CA LYS A 304 -2.63 10.60 20.13
C LYS A 304 -2.17 9.14 20.05
N ALA A 305 -2.89 8.28 19.31
CA ALA A 305 -2.48 6.90 19.03
C ALA A 305 -1.23 6.78 18.15
N GLY A 306 -0.74 7.88 17.58
CA GLY A 306 0.57 7.97 16.93
C GLY A 306 1.60 8.79 17.71
N LEU A 307 1.28 9.22 18.94
CA LEU A 307 2.07 10.10 19.79
C LEU A 307 2.39 9.52 21.19
N GLU A 308 1.67 8.49 21.64
CA GLU A 308 2.01 7.65 22.81
C GLU A 308 2.58 6.32 22.31
#